data_AF-A0A9J6GS05-F1
#
_entry.id   AF-A0A9J6GS05-F1
#
_cell.length_a   1.000
_cell.length_b   1.000
_cell.length_c   1.000
_cell.angle_alpha   90.00
_cell.angle_beta   90.00
_cell.angle_gamma   90.00
#
_symmetry.space_group_name_H-M   'P 1'
#
loop_
_entity.id
_entity.type
_entity.pdbx_description
1 polymer ?
#
loop_
_entity_poly.entity_id
_entity_poly.type
_entity_poly.pdbx_seq_one_letter_code
_entity_poly.pdbx_strand_id
1 'polypeptide(L)'
;MRFPAKSVQEVLSVVSEDTGVSPRTVAKLKAECLRGNLVSPKRRPRDVMISSMRTVKHDSFIVHAIRLKVQSMYAKREIPTLDSVRKSLNEDDDLPNLTKITLWRLMKDMGFTYDKRIGNLDIIVWRRRYLRAVKEFRRQGRGESLMNFQGMCDLSVVALFTRVNWQS
;
A
#
# COMPACT_ATOMS: atom_id res chain seq x y z
N MET A 1 54.32 30.30 -14.93
CA MET A 1 53.23 29.94 -14.00
C MET A 1 51.92 30.12 -14.74
N ARG A 2 51.18 29.04 -15.07
CA ARG A 2 49.89 29.14 -15.80
C ARG A 2 48.76 29.31 -14.79
N PHE A 3 48.09 30.46 -14.82
CA PHE A 3 46.88 30.68 -14.02
C PHE A 3 45.67 30.06 -14.73
N PRO A 4 44.72 29.46 -14.01
CA PRO A 4 43.51 28.92 -14.61
C PRO A 4 42.64 30.05 -15.18
N ALA A 5 42.13 29.86 -16.40
CA ALA A 5 41.33 30.85 -17.12
C ALA A 5 39.91 31.06 -16.53
N LYS A 6 39.41 30.11 -15.74
CA LYS A 6 38.09 30.14 -15.13
C LYS A 6 38.17 29.92 -13.63
N SER A 7 37.26 30.55 -12.89
CA SER A 7 37.17 30.35 -11.45
C SER A 7 36.50 29.00 -11.12
N VAL A 8 36.80 28.45 -9.95
CA VAL A 8 36.14 27.20 -9.49
C VAL A 8 34.62 27.37 -9.39
N GLN A 9 34.15 28.56 -9.01
CA GLN A 9 32.71 28.86 -8.91
C GLN A 9 32.03 28.84 -10.29
N GLU A 10 32.68 29.40 -11.31
CA GLU A 10 32.19 29.41 -12.69
C GLU A 10 32.08 27.98 -13.25
N VAL A 11 33.08 27.13 -13.00
CA VAL A 11 33.03 25.72 -13.42
C VAL A 11 31.89 24.97 -12.72
N LEU A 12 31.66 25.24 -11.43
CA LEU A 12 30.56 24.61 -10.68
C LEU A 12 29.18 25.10 -11.13
N SER A 13 29.04 26.36 -11.55
CA SER A 13 27.75 26.87 -12.07
C SER A 13 27.39 26.21 -13.40
N VAL A 14 28.34 26.11 -14.32
CA VAL A 14 28.12 25.43 -15.61
C VAL A 14 27.70 23.98 -15.41
N VAL A 15 28.42 23.23 -14.57
CA VAL A 15 28.07 21.83 -14.29
C VAL A 15 26.71 21.73 -13.59
N SER A 16 26.36 22.68 -12.72
CA SER A 16 25.05 22.73 -12.08
C SER A 16 23.91 22.96 -13.06
N GLU A 17 24.10 23.84 -14.05
CA GLU A 17 23.13 24.13 -15.10
C GLU A 17 22.92 22.91 -16.00
N ASP A 18 24.02 22.25 -16.39
CA ASP A 18 23.96 21.06 -17.25
C ASP A 18 23.34 19.85 -16.54
N THR A 19 23.63 19.65 -15.25
CA THR A 19 23.19 18.46 -14.50
C THR A 19 21.89 18.65 -13.72
N GLY A 20 21.42 19.90 -13.56
CA GLY A 20 20.28 20.24 -12.71
C GLY A 20 20.52 20.00 -11.21
N VAL A 21 21.78 19.85 -10.79
CA VAL A 21 22.19 19.55 -9.42
C VAL A 21 22.87 20.77 -8.81
N SER A 22 22.49 21.16 -7.59
CA SER A 22 23.03 22.39 -6.97
C SER A 22 24.57 22.45 -6.95
N PRO A 23 25.20 23.62 -7.11
CA PRO A 23 26.67 23.75 -7.18
C PRO A 23 27.37 23.20 -5.93
N ARG A 24 26.72 23.33 -4.76
CA ARG A 24 27.20 22.76 -3.49
C ARG A 24 27.27 21.24 -3.53
N THR A 25 26.26 20.59 -4.10
CA THR A 25 26.20 19.14 -4.24
C THR A 25 27.29 18.66 -5.22
N VAL A 26 27.48 19.35 -6.34
CA VAL A 26 28.56 19.04 -7.30
C VAL A 26 29.94 19.14 -6.62
N ALA A 27 30.19 20.21 -5.87
CA ALA A 27 31.44 20.37 -5.12
C ALA A 27 31.65 19.25 -4.09
N LYS A 28 30.58 18.87 -3.38
CA LYS A 28 30.61 17.78 -2.39
C LYS A 28 30.89 16.42 -3.06
N LEU A 29 30.22 16.13 -4.17
CA LEU A 29 30.45 14.90 -4.95
C LEU A 29 31.88 14.82 -5.49
N LYS A 30 32.43 15.94 -5.97
CA LYS A 30 33.83 16.03 -6.39
C LYS A 30 34.77 15.72 -5.22
N ALA A 31 34.54 16.31 -4.05
CA ALA A 31 35.34 16.06 -2.86
C ALA A 31 35.23 14.60 -2.36
N GLU A 32 34.05 13.99 -2.44
CA GLU A 32 33.83 12.58 -2.09
C GLU A 32 34.50 11.63 -3.09
N CYS A 33 34.44 11.93 -4.39
CA CYS A 33 35.10 11.17 -5.44
C CYS A 33 36.64 11.19 -5.28
N LEU A 34 37.21 12.33 -4.89
CA LEU A 34 38.64 12.42 -4.58
C LEU A 34 39.05 11.61 -3.34
N ARG A 35 38.11 11.36 -2.41
CA ARG A 35 38.35 10.58 -1.19
C ARG A 35 38.22 9.06 -1.42
N GLY A 36 37.67 8.64 -2.56
CA GLY A 36 37.52 7.24 -2.92
C GLY A 36 36.26 6.96 -3.74
N ASN A 37 35.91 5.68 -3.86
CA ASN A 37 34.75 5.26 -4.64
C ASN A 37 33.45 5.78 -4.04
N LEU A 38 32.63 6.42 -4.88
CA LEU A 38 31.29 6.85 -4.51
C LEU A 38 30.41 5.62 -4.25
N VAL A 39 29.95 5.47 -3.01
CA VAL A 39 29.01 4.41 -2.63
C VAL A 39 27.60 4.98 -2.64
N SER A 40 26.72 4.35 -3.41
CA SER A 40 25.29 4.67 -3.35
C SER A 40 24.78 4.52 -1.91
N PRO A 41 23.93 5.43 -1.41
CA PRO A 41 23.35 5.32 -0.09
C PRO A 41 22.79 3.90 0.14
N LYS A 42 23.17 3.27 1.27
CA LYS A 42 22.72 1.92 1.59
C LYS A 42 21.18 1.90 1.63
N ARG A 43 20.56 1.21 0.67
CA ARG A 43 19.13 0.90 0.73
C ARG A 43 18.89 -0.05 1.90
N ARG A 44 17.76 0.11 2.60
CA ARG A 44 17.39 -0.84 3.66
C ARG A 44 17.27 -2.24 3.04
N PRO A 45 17.91 -3.26 3.60
CA PRO A 45 17.84 -4.62 3.07
C PRO A 45 16.39 -5.14 3.12
N ARG A 46 16.02 -5.94 2.12
CA ARG A 46 14.65 -6.47 1.97
C ARG A 46 14.22 -7.28 3.19
N ASP A 47 15.13 -8.03 3.80
CA ASP A 47 14.83 -8.88 4.95
C ASP A 47 14.43 -8.07 6.19
N VAL A 48 15.04 -6.90 6.39
CA VAL A 48 14.63 -5.97 7.46
C VAL A 48 13.25 -5.40 7.18
N MET A 49 12.88 -5.20 5.91
CA MET A 49 11.55 -4.76 5.53
C MET A 49 10.50 -5.84 5.82
N ILE A 50 10.77 -7.11 5.50
CA ILE A 50 9.86 -8.24 5.76
C ILE A 50 9.75 -8.51 7.26
N SER A 51 10.87 -8.56 8.00
CA SER A 51 10.88 -8.71 9.46
C SER A 51 10.14 -7.57 10.19
N SER A 52 10.05 -6.40 9.57
CA SER A 52 9.29 -5.27 10.12
C SER A 52 7.77 -5.40 9.98
N MET A 53 7.27 -6.30 9.11
CA MET A 53 5.83 -6.54 8.95
C MET A 53 5.25 -7.09 10.24
N ARG A 54 4.12 -6.51 10.65
CA ARG A 54 3.41 -6.92 11.87
C ARG A 54 2.85 -8.32 11.77
N THR A 55 2.52 -8.80 10.58
CA THR A 55 2.11 -10.19 10.36
C THR A 55 3.19 -11.20 10.69
N VAL A 56 4.47 -10.81 10.65
CA VAL A 56 5.61 -11.65 11.06
C VAL A 56 5.87 -11.54 12.56
N LYS A 57 5.50 -10.41 13.18
CA LYS A 57 5.70 -10.16 14.62
C LYS A 57 4.56 -10.67 15.51
N HIS A 58 3.33 -10.66 15.00
CA HIS A 58 2.18 -11.20 15.70
C HIS A 58 1.99 -12.66 15.32
N ASP A 59 1.53 -13.45 16.28
CA ASP A 59 1.24 -14.86 16.05
C ASP A 59 0.18 -15.05 14.97
N SER A 60 0.29 -16.15 14.21
CA SER A 60 -0.63 -16.50 13.12
C SER A 60 -2.07 -16.57 13.61
N PHE A 61 -2.28 -17.02 14.85
CA PHE A 61 -3.60 -17.05 15.49
C PHE A 61 -4.25 -15.67 15.56
N ILE A 62 -3.51 -14.65 15.98
CA ILE A 62 -4.01 -13.27 16.09
C ILE A 62 -4.37 -12.71 14.71
N VAL A 63 -3.52 -12.94 13.72
CA VAL A 63 -3.77 -12.53 12.33
C VAL A 63 -5.05 -13.18 11.80
N HIS A 64 -5.24 -14.47 12.06
CA HIS A 64 -6.42 -15.22 11.65
C HIS A 64 -7.69 -14.72 12.36
N ALA A 65 -7.63 -14.51 13.68
CA ALA A 65 -8.76 -14.01 14.46
C ALA A 65 -9.25 -12.63 13.97
N ILE A 66 -8.35 -11.71 13.66
CA ILE A 66 -8.71 -10.39 13.10
C ILE A 66 -9.38 -10.55 11.73
N ARG A 67 -8.86 -11.44 10.88
CA ARG A 67 -9.46 -11.72 9.57
C ARG A 67 -10.89 -12.25 9.71
N LEU A 68 -11.11 -13.20 10.62
CA LEU A 68 -12.44 -13.73 10.91
C LEU A 68 -13.38 -12.63 11.43
N LYS A 69 -12.91 -11.76 12.33
CA LYS A 69 -13.73 -10.67 12.86
C LYS A 69 -14.17 -9.71 11.76
N VAL A 70 -13.25 -9.28 10.90
CA VAL A 70 -13.55 -8.45 9.73
C VAL A 70 -14.55 -9.15 8.81
N GLN A 71 -14.38 -10.45 8.55
CA GLN A 71 -15.30 -11.23 7.71
C GLN A 71 -16.70 -11.32 8.33
N SER A 72 -16.80 -11.49 9.65
CA SER A 72 -18.07 -11.51 10.36
C SER A 72 -18.85 -10.19 10.24
N MET A 73 -18.15 -9.05 10.23
CA MET A 73 -18.76 -7.73 10.03
C MET A 73 -19.35 -7.61 8.62
N TYR A 74 -18.60 -8.06 7.61
CA TYR A 74 -19.12 -8.12 6.25
C TYR A 74 -20.35 -9.04 6.11
N ALA A 75 -20.36 -10.17 6.81
CA ALA A 75 -21.51 -11.08 6.83
C ALA A 75 -22.76 -10.40 7.44
N LYS A 76 -22.57 -9.57 8.48
CA LYS A 76 -23.60 -8.74 9.09
C LYS A 76 -23.98 -7.50 8.27
N ARG A 77 -23.35 -7.29 7.11
CA ARG A 77 -23.52 -6.11 6.23
C ARG A 77 -23.10 -4.78 6.87
N GLU A 78 -22.23 -4.86 7.87
CA GLU A 78 -21.61 -3.69 8.50
C GLU A 78 -20.28 -3.39 7.80
N ILE A 79 -19.96 -2.11 7.63
CA ILE A 79 -18.68 -1.71 7.04
C ILE A 79 -17.61 -1.75 8.15
N PRO A 80 -16.59 -2.61 8.04
CA PRO A 80 -15.57 -2.75 9.08
C PRO A 80 -14.71 -1.50 9.12
N THR A 81 -15.06 -0.60 10.04
CA THR A 81 -14.25 0.58 10.35
C THR A 81 -13.16 0.18 11.33
N LEU A 82 -11.99 0.81 11.26
CA LEU A 82 -10.88 0.52 12.17
C LEU A 82 -11.27 0.56 13.66
N ASP A 83 -12.12 1.51 14.05
CA ASP A 83 -12.61 1.62 15.43
C ASP A 83 -13.63 0.52 15.79
N SER A 84 -14.47 0.13 14.84
CA SER A 84 -15.41 -0.98 15.01
C SER A 84 -14.66 -2.30 15.18
N VAL A 85 -13.70 -2.59 14.31
CA VAL A 85 -12.83 -3.77 14.41
C VAL A 85 -12.10 -3.77 15.75
N ARG A 86 -11.46 -2.65 16.13
CA ARG A 86 -10.76 -2.54 17.42
C ARG A 86 -11.69 -2.80 18.61
N LYS A 87 -12.90 -2.24 18.61
CA LYS A 87 -13.88 -2.44 19.68
C LYS A 87 -14.24 -3.92 19.80
N SER A 88 -14.54 -4.56 18.67
CA SER A 88 -14.94 -5.96 18.67
C SER A 88 -13.80 -6.92 19.01
N LEU A 89 -12.53 -6.54 18.80
CA LEU A 89 -11.37 -7.31 19.28
C LEU A 89 -11.18 -7.17 20.79
N ASN A 90 -11.40 -5.96 21.34
CA ASN A 90 -11.30 -5.70 22.78
C ASN A 90 -12.46 -6.33 23.58
N GLU A 91 -13.55 -6.72 22.92
CA GLU A 91 -14.67 -7.47 23.52
C GLU A 91 -14.34 -8.96 23.70
N ASP A 92 -13.34 -9.49 22.99
CA ASP A 92 -12.91 -10.89 23.11
C ASP A 92 -11.72 -10.98 24.08
N ASP A 93 -11.92 -11.57 25.26
CA ASP A 93 -10.87 -11.70 26.30
C ASP A 93 -9.66 -12.55 25.85
N ASP A 94 -9.85 -13.41 24.86
CA ASP A 94 -8.81 -14.27 24.30
C ASP A 94 -7.82 -13.52 23.38
N LEU A 95 -8.12 -12.27 23.01
CA LEU A 95 -7.29 -11.48 22.10
C LEU A 95 -6.54 -10.35 22.83
N PRO A 96 -5.28 -10.08 22.44
CA PRO A 96 -4.52 -8.99 23.01
C PRO A 96 -5.11 -7.65 22.59
N ASN A 97 -5.20 -6.72 23.54
CA ASN A 97 -5.62 -5.35 23.30
C ASN A 97 -4.65 -4.64 22.34
N LEU A 98 -5.05 -4.50 21.08
CA LEU A 98 -4.25 -3.83 20.05
C LEU A 98 -4.54 -2.33 20.02
N THR A 99 -3.49 -1.51 19.96
CA THR A 99 -3.66 -0.07 19.70
C THR A 99 -4.16 0.17 18.27
N LYS A 100 -4.90 1.27 18.06
CA LYS A 100 -5.45 1.65 16.75
C LYS A 100 -4.40 1.67 15.64
N ILE A 101 -3.21 2.20 15.92
CA ILE A 101 -2.10 2.28 14.97
C ILE A 101 -1.55 0.89 14.64
N THR A 102 -1.40 0.03 15.65
CA THR A 102 -0.91 -1.34 15.46
C THR A 102 -1.90 -2.16 14.64
N LEU A 103 -3.19 -2.09 14.95
CA LEU A 103 -4.24 -2.74 14.18
C LEU A 103 -4.26 -2.26 12.72
N TRP A 104 -4.20 -0.94 12.49
CA TRP A 104 -4.18 -0.39 11.13
C TRP A 104 -3.02 -0.91 10.30
N ARG A 105 -1.81 -0.91 10.86
CA ARG A 105 -0.62 -1.40 10.16
C ARG A 105 -0.68 -2.91 9.94
N LEU A 106 -1.20 -3.67 10.92
CA LEU A 106 -1.40 -5.11 10.77
C LEU A 106 -2.41 -5.45 9.68
N MET A 107 -3.52 -4.72 9.61
CA MET A 107 -4.50 -4.85 8.53
C MET A 107 -3.91 -4.51 7.17
N LYS A 108 -3.08 -3.46 7.10
CA LYS A 108 -2.36 -3.11 5.87
C LYS A 108 -1.42 -4.22 5.43
N ASP A 109 -0.67 -4.81 6.37
CA ASP A 109 0.25 -5.92 6.10
C ASP A 109 -0.51 -7.21 5.67
N MET A 110 -1.75 -7.40 6.13
CA MET A 110 -2.66 -8.47 5.67
C MET A 110 -3.26 -8.25 4.26
N GLY A 111 -3.01 -7.08 3.65
CA GLY A 111 -3.53 -6.71 2.33
C GLY A 111 -4.86 -5.94 2.35
N PHE A 112 -5.35 -5.51 3.52
CA PHE A 112 -6.54 -4.66 3.57
C PHE A 112 -6.21 -3.23 3.15
N THR A 113 -7.05 -2.65 2.29
CA THR A 113 -6.98 -1.25 1.87
C THR A 113 -8.00 -0.42 2.62
N TYR A 114 -7.57 0.71 3.18
CA TYR A 114 -8.46 1.67 3.81
C TYR A 114 -8.72 2.83 2.84
N ASP A 115 -9.98 3.02 2.47
CA ASP A 115 -10.41 4.15 1.65
C ASP A 115 -11.29 5.09 2.48
N LYS A 116 -10.91 6.37 2.51
CA LYS A 116 -11.65 7.43 3.21
C LYS A 116 -12.88 7.90 2.43
N ARG A 117 -12.91 7.66 1.12
CA ARG A 117 -13.89 8.26 0.18
C ARG A 117 -15.09 7.37 -0.05
N ILE A 118 -15.00 6.10 0.32
CA ILE A 118 -16.08 5.16 0.16
C ILE A 118 -17.07 5.36 1.31
N GLY A 119 -17.98 6.31 1.14
CA GLY A 119 -19.14 6.46 2.02
C GLY A 119 -20.06 5.24 1.91
N ASN A 120 -20.84 4.96 2.96
CA ASN A 120 -21.74 3.81 3.05
C ASN A 120 -22.68 3.66 1.82
N LEU A 121 -23.07 4.78 1.20
CA LEU A 121 -23.95 4.76 0.02
C LEU A 121 -23.26 4.21 -1.24
N ASP A 122 -21.98 4.52 -1.45
CA ASP A 122 -21.32 4.23 -2.73
C ASP A 122 -21.11 2.73 -2.91
N ILE A 123 -20.71 1.99 -1.86
CA ILE A 123 -20.56 0.52 -1.91
C ILE A 123 -21.90 -0.14 -2.21
N ILE A 124 -22.96 0.29 -1.52
CA ILE A 124 -24.29 -0.32 -1.65
C ILE A 124 -24.84 -0.06 -3.06
N VAL A 125 -24.71 1.17 -3.56
CA VAL A 125 -25.13 1.53 -4.92
C VAL A 125 -24.34 0.75 -5.96
N TRP A 126 -23.01 0.65 -5.82
CA TRP A 126 -22.15 -0.14 -6.68
C TRP A 126 -22.55 -1.61 -6.70
N ARG A 127 -22.75 -2.22 -5.53
CA ARG A 127 -23.20 -3.62 -5.42
C ARG A 127 -24.55 -3.84 -6.11
N ARG A 128 -25.51 -2.93 -5.92
CA ARG A 128 -26.83 -3.01 -6.59
C ARG A 128 -26.71 -2.87 -8.10
N ARG A 129 -25.80 -2.02 -8.61
CA ARG A 129 -25.54 -1.87 -10.05
C ARG A 129 -24.87 -3.13 -10.61
N TYR A 130 -23.87 -3.66 -9.91
CA TYR A 130 -23.19 -4.90 -10.26
C TYR A 130 -24.15 -6.10 -10.34
N LEU A 131 -24.96 -6.33 -9.29
CA LEU A 131 -25.91 -7.45 -9.28
C LEU A 131 -26.99 -7.32 -10.37
N ARG A 132 -27.43 -6.09 -10.68
CA ARG A 132 -28.32 -5.84 -11.82
C ARG A 132 -27.67 -6.19 -13.15
N ALA A 133 -26.42 -5.78 -13.35
CA ALA A 133 -25.65 -6.14 -14.53
C ALA A 133 -25.51 -7.66 -14.65
N VAL A 134 -25.09 -8.36 -13.59
CA VAL A 134 -24.98 -9.84 -13.58
C VAL A 134 -26.31 -10.52 -13.91
N LYS A 135 -27.43 -10.05 -13.34
CA LYS A 135 -28.76 -10.61 -13.64
C LYS A 135 -29.14 -10.43 -15.11
N GLU A 136 -28.81 -9.28 -15.67
CA GLU A 136 -29.07 -8.96 -17.08
C GLU A 136 -28.19 -9.80 -18.03
N PHE A 137 -26.91 -9.99 -17.71
CA PHE A 137 -26.03 -10.89 -18.47
C PHE A 137 -26.51 -12.34 -18.46
N ARG A 138 -26.99 -12.84 -17.31
CA ARG A 138 -27.61 -14.17 -17.20
C ARG A 138 -28.90 -14.29 -18.03
N ARG A 139 -29.71 -13.24 -18.09
CA ARG A 139 -30.93 -13.18 -18.91
C ARG A 139 -30.62 -13.26 -20.42
N GLN A 140 -29.51 -12.64 -20.85
CA GLN A 140 -29.10 -12.60 -22.24
C GLN A 140 -28.38 -13.88 -22.73
N GLY A 141 -28.23 -14.90 -21.88
CA GLY A 141 -27.60 -16.18 -22.24
C GLY A 141 -26.10 -16.09 -22.55
N ARG A 142 -25.47 -14.94 -22.31
CA ARG A 142 -24.03 -14.76 -22.45
C ARG A 142 -23.38 -15.33 -21.19
N GLY A 143 -22.85 -16.55 -21.30
CA GLY A 143 -22.00 -17.15 -20.27
C GLY A 143 -20.88 -16.19 -19.87
N GLU A 144 -20.38 -16.32 -18.64
CA GLU A 144 -19.52 -15.38 -17.89
C GLU A 144 -18.12 -15.12 -18.51
N SER A 145 -17.99 -15.10 -19.83
CA SER A 145 -16.77 -14.78 -20.54
C SER A 145 -16.70 -13.28 -20.84
N LEU A 146 -15.78 -12.64 -20.12
CA LEU A 146 -15.14 -11.36 -20.41
C LEU A 146 -16.03 -10.12 -20.23
N MET A 147 -16.43 -9.85 -18.99
CA MET A 147 -16.48 -8.43 -18.57
C MET A 147 -15.03 -7.93 -18.54
N ASN A 148 -14.60 -7.24 -19.59
CA ASN A 148 -13.37 -6.46 -19.57
C ASN A 148 -13.55 -5.30 -18.57
N PHE A 149 -13.04 -5.51 -17.35
CA PHE A 149 -13.07 -4.56 -16.22
C PHE A 149 -12.21 -3.30 -16.43
N GLN A 150 -11.58 -3.14 -17.59
CA GLN A 150 -10.57 -2.10 -17.86
C GLN A 150 -11.17 -0.69 -18.04
N GLY A 151 -12.50 -0.54 -18.16
CA GLY A 151 -13.17 0.75 -18.41
C GLY A 151 -13.88 1.38 -17.21
N MET A 152 -13.96 0.70 -16.06
CA MET A 152 -14.57 1.24 -14.83
C MET A 152 -13.47 1.63 -13.83
N CYS A 153 -12.62 2.57 -14.25
CA CYS A 153 -11.59 3.15 -13.41
C CYS A 153 -12.19 3.92 -12.23
N ASP A 154 -12.44 3.20 -11.14
CA ASP A 154 -11.87 3.53 -9.83
C ASP A 154 -11.54 2.19 -9.15
N LEU A 155 -10.44 1.61 -9.62
CA LEU A 155 -9.89 0.30 -9.27
C LEU A 155 -9.26 0.31 -7.86
N SER A 156 -10.05 0.66 -6.84
CA SER A 156 -9.70 0.46 -5.43
C SER A 156 -10.61 -0.54 -4.71
N VAL A 157 -11.65 -1.08 -5.36
CA VAL A 157 -12.72 -1.82 -4.65
C VAL A 157 -12.93 -3.27 -5.13
N VAL A 158 -12.22 -3.74 -6.14
CA VAL A 158 -12.37 -5.12 -6.63
C VAL A 158 -11.03 -5.86 -6.62
N ALA A 159 -10.48 -6.03 -5.43
CA ALA A 159 -9.42 -7.00 -5.15
C ALA A 159 -9.67 -7.79 -3.86
N LEU A 160 -10.95 -7.99 -3.49
CA LEU A 160 -11.31 -8.79 -2.31
C LEU A 160 -12.03 -10.10 -2.64
N PHE A 161 -12.16 -10.52 -3.92
CA PHE A 161 -12.85 -11.78 -4.22
C PHE A 161 -12.24 -12.75 -5.24
N THR A 162 -11.05 -12.51 -5.81
CA THR A 162 -10.44 -13.52 -6.72
C THR A 162 -8.91 -13.48 -6.73
N ARG A 163 -8.25 -13.72 -5.58
CA ARG A 163 -6.94 -14.42 -5.50
C ARG A 163 -6.50 -14.70 -4.06
N VAL A 164 -7.38 -15.23 -3.22
CA VAL A 164 -6.94 -15.97 -2.03
C VAL A 164 -7.41 -17.39 -2.25
N ASN A 165 -6.45 -18.27 -2.52
CA ASN A 165 -6.66 -19.71 -2.57
C ASN A 165 -7.49 -20.12 -1.35
N TRP A 166 -8.77 -20.39 -1.57
CA TRP A 166 -9.54 -21.30 -0.75
C TRP A 166 -9.03 -22.70 -1.12
N GLN A 167 -7.97 -23.13 -0.46
CA GLN A 167 -7.55 -24.53 -0.40
C GLN A 167 -7.77 -24.96 1.05
N SER A 168 -8.42 -26.12 1.17
CA SER A 168 -8.93 -26.87 2.32
C SER A 168 -8.36 -26.58 3.71
#